data_AF-A0A381WAG2-F1
#
_entry.id   AF-A0A381WAG2-F1
#
_cell.length_a   1.000
_cell.length_b   1.000
_cell.length_c   1.000
_cell.angle_alpha   90.00
_cell.angle_beta   90.00
_cell.angle_gamma   90.00
#
_symmetry.space_group_name_H-M   'P 1'
#
loop_
_entity.id
_entity.type
_entity.pdbx_description
1 polymer ?
#
loop_
_entity_poly.entity_id
_entity_poly.type
_entity_poly.pdbx_seq_one_letter_code
_entity_poly.pdbx_strand_id
1 'polypeptide(L)' 'MVLKLVEISDAVSGELVGDGEIDICGVSGIEEARENEITF' A
#
# COMPACT_ATOMS: atom_id res chain seq x y z
N MET A 1 1.35 -0.26 -11.85
CA MET A 1 0.88 1.13 -11.58
C MET A 1 1.41 1.46 -10.20
N VAL A 2 2.11 2.58 -10.04
CA VAL A 2 2.60 3.01 -8.72
C VAL A 2 1.55 3.95 -8.13
N LEU A 3 1.16 3.72 -6.89
CA LEU A 3 0.24 4.56 -6.13
C LEU A 3 0.87 4.93 -4.79
N LYS A 4 0.53 6.09 -4.24
CA LYS A 4 0.82 6.41 -2.85
C LYS A 4 -0.10 5.63 -1.91
N LEU A 5 0.40 5.26 -0.74
CA LEU A 5 -0.41 4.58 0.28
C LEU A 5 -1.64 5.40 0.67
N VAL A 6 -1.54 6.74 0.69
CA VAL A 6 -2.69 7.63 0.92
C VAL A 6 -3.77 7.51 -0.15
N GLU A 7 -3.41 7.39 -1.43
CA GLU A 7 -4.37 7.23 -2.53
C GLU A 7 -5.13 5.91 -2.42
N ILE A 8 -4.45 4.84 -1.98
CA ILE A 8 -5.06 3.53 -1.73
C ILE A 8 -6.03 3.62 -0.56
N SER A 9 -5.64 4.27 0.54
CA SER A 9 -6.50 4.46 1.72
C SER A 9 -7.79 5.21 1.36
N ASP A 10 -7.67 6.30 0.60
CA ASP A 10 -8.83 7.09 0.15
C ASP A 10 -9.77 6.26 -0.73
N ALA A 11 -9.22 5.46 -1.65
CA ALA A 11 -10.01 4.63 -2.56
C ALA A 11 -10.83 3.55 -1.84
N VAL A 12 -10.36 3.04 -0.71
CA VAL A 12 -11.06 2.02 0.09
C VAL A 12 -11.85 2.60 1.27
N SER A 13 -11.87 3.95 1.41
CA SER A 13 -12.43 4.62 2.60
C SER A 13 -11.83 4.09 3.91
N GLY A 14 -10.53 3.79 3.89
CA GLY A 14 -9.79 3.27 5.01
C GLY A 14 -9.25 4.37 5.92
N GLU A 15 -8.75 3.96 7.08
CA GLU A 15 -7.97 4.83 7.98
C GLU A 15 -6.48 4.58 7.76
N LEU A 16 -5.75 5.62 7.35
CA LEU A 16 -4.31 5.55 7.15
C LEU A 16 -3.56 5.74 8.48
N VAL A 17 -2.72 4.77 8.85
CA VAL A 17 -1.80 4.87 9.97
C VAL A 17 -0.37 4.63 9.47
N GLY A 18 0.50 5.63 9.60
CA GLY A 18 1.89 5.58 9.14
C GLY A 18 2.19 6.63 8.07
N ASP A 19 3.16 6.34 7.19
CA ASP A 19 3.59 7.24 6.12
C ASP A 19 2.75 7.04 4.85
N GLY A 20 1.90 8.02 4.53
CA GLY A 20 1.05 8.01 3.35
C GLY A 20 1.78 8.24 2.03
N GLU A 21 3.01 8.75 2.08
CA GLU A 21 3.81 9.08 0.90
C GLU A 21 4.63 7.89 0.38
N ILE A 22 4.53 6.72 1.02
CA ILE A 22 5.14 5.47 0.54
C ILE A 22 4.55 5.10 -0.83
N ASP A 23 5.44 4.76 -1.76
CA ASP A 23 5.07 4.23 -3.07
C ASP A 23 4.71 2.74 -2.95
N ILE A 24 3.57 2.35 -3.48
CA ILE A 24 3.10 0.96 -3.58
C ILE A 24 3.09 0.55 -5.05
N CYS A 25 3.84 -0.52 -5.34
CA CYS A 25 4.11 -1.02 -6.68
C CYS A 25 3.33 -2.29 -7.02
N GLY A 26 2.75 -2.97 -6.03
CA GLY A 26 2.06 -4.24 -6.21
C GLY A 26 1.37 -4.76 -4.95
N VAL A 27 0.76 -5.92 -5.07
CA VAL A 27 0.09 -6.65 -3.99
C VAL A 27 0.65 -8.07 -3.96
N SER A 28 1.06 -8.52 -2.78
CA SER A 28 1.72 -9.82 -2.57
C SER A 28 1.26 -10.47 -1.27
N GLY A 29 1.41 -11.79 -1.15
CA GLY A 29 1.18 -12.50 0.11
C GLY A 29 2.29 -12.20 1.12
N ILE A 30 1.99 -12.34 2.42
CA ILE A 30 2.90 -11.95 3.52
C ILE A 30 4.28 -12.62 3.47
N GLU A 31 4.37 -13.86 2.97
CA GLU A 31 5.63 -14.61 2.91
C GLU A 31 6.52 -14.21 1.71
N GLU A 32 5.95 -13.61 0.67
CA GLU A 32 6.65 -13.31 -0.59
C GLU A 32 6.80 -11.81 -0.86
N ALA A 33 6.12 -10.98 -0.07
CA ALA A 33 6.08 -9.53 -0.25
C ALA A 33 7.46 -8.89 -0.15
N ARG A 34 7.71 -7.96 -1.07
CA ARG A 34 8.92 -7.12 -1.09
C ARG A 34 8.60 -5.72 -0.61
N GLU A 35 9.66 -4.92 -0.45
CA GLU A 35 9.51 -3.49 -0.20
C GLU A 35 8.60 -2.86 -1.27
N ASN A 36 7.71 -1.97 -0.83
CA ASN A 36 6.70 -1.30 -1.67
C ASN A 36 5.62 -2.24 -2.24
N GLU A 37 5.40 -3.42 -1.66
CA GLU A 37 4.24 -4.27 -1.95
C GLU A 37 3.28 -4.32 -0.75
N ILE A 38 1.98 -4.18 -1.01
CA ILE A 38 0.95 -4.30 0.02
C ILE A 38 0.57 -5.76 0.24
N THR A 39 0.33 -6.12 1.50
CA THR A 39 -0.19 -7.43 1.93
C THR A 39 -1.55 -7.27 2.60
N PHE A 40 -2.30 -8.36 2.75
CA PHE A 40 -3.52 -8.46 3.55
C PHE A 40 -3.64 -9.84 4.20
#